data_AF-A0A934UXG9-F1
#
_entry.id   AF-A0A934UXG9-F1
#
_cell.length_a   1.000
_cell.length_b   1.000
_cell.length_c   1.000
_cell.angle_alpha   90.00
_cell.angle_beta   90.00
_cell.angle_gamma   90.00
#
_symmetry.space_group_name_H-M   'P 1'
#
loop_
_entity.id
_entity.type
_entity.pdbx_description
1 polymer ?
#
loop_
_entity_poly.entity_id
_entity_poly.type
_entity_poly.pdbx_seq_one_letter_code
_entity_poly.pdbx_strand_id
1 'polypeptide(L)'
;MKPKNSDEFVDSLVVRDLTGANAEFTESDLEFARRNPDVVAKLADPLEVKKRYILIIFLAAIGLATASKIIEYTGVATDNHVVNDLLTNVAFSVAIELFGAACIAFVMELIFERRLKRNQVLVRALLEEADLGRDRGRGRSVGADPDPDPRGNEQPGLTTSG
;
A
#
# COMPACT_ATOMS: atom_id res chain seq x y z
N MET A 1 -21.26 18.16 -6.64
CA MET A 1 -20.87 18.31 -8.07
C MET A 1 -20.87 16.89 -8.65
N LYS A 2 -21.55 16.60 -9.77
CA LYS A 2 -21.59 15.23 -10.33
C LYS A 2 -20.23 14.91 -10.99
N PRO A 3 -19.60 13.76 -10.70
CA PRO A 3 -18.33 13.38 -11.33
C PRO A 3 -18.53 13.14 -12.82
N LYS A 4 -17.61 13.63 -13.66
CA LYS A 4 -17.65 13.39 -15.11
C LYS A 4 -16.80 12.19 -15.53
N ASN A 5 -15.87 11.74 -14.68
CA ASN A 5 -14.99 10.59 -14.94
C ASN A 5 -14.64 9.82 -13.66
N SER A 6 -14.02 8.64 -13.82
CA SER A 6 -13.64 7.74 -12.73
C SER A 6 -12.71 8.39 -11.70
N ASP A 7 -11.79 9.25 -12.13
CA ASP A 7 -10.80 9.86 -11.24
C ASP A 7 -11.39 10.98 -10.38
N GLU A 8 -12.24 11.84 -10.95
CA GLU A 8 -12.97 12.87 -10.21
C GLU A 8 -13.88 12.28 -9.14
N PHE A 9 -14.50 11.13 -9.41
CA PHE A 9 -15.32 10.44 -8.43
C PHE A 9 -14.50 9.95 -7.24
N VAL A 10 -13.38 9.26 -7.51
CA VAL A 10 -12.48 8.78 -6.45
C VAL A 10 -11.91 9.95 -5.65
N ASP A 11 -11.49 11.04 -6.30
CA ASP A 11 -11.01 12.25 -5.61
C ASP A 11 -12.09 12.83 -4.70
N SER A 12 -13.34 12.92 -5.18
CA SER A 12 -14.45 13.43 -4.39
C SER A 12 -14.73 12.59 -3.14
N LEU A 13 -14.59 11.26 -3.23
CA LEU A 13 -14.77 10.36 -2.10
C LEU A 13 -13.65 10.51 -1.06
N VAL A 14 -12.40 10.62 -1.52
CA VAL A 14 -11.24 10.84 -0.63
C VAL A 14 -11.38 12.18 0.10
N VAL A 15 -11.79 13.25 -0.58
CA VAL A 15 -12.04 14.56 0.05
C VAL A 15 -13.21 14.49 1.04
N ARG A 16 -14.28 13.78 0.69
CA ARG A 16 -15.45 13.62 1.58
C ARG A 16 -15.07 12.89 2.88
N ASP A 17 -14.25 11.84 2.76
CA ASP A 17 -13.70 11.11 3.91
C ASP A 17 -12.80 12.00 4.78
N LEU A 18 -11.86 12.73 4.18
CA LEU A 18 -10.96 13.65 4.89
C LEU A 18 -11.69 14.77 5.65
N THR A 19 -12.82 15.23 5.14
CA THR A 19 -13.61 16.31 5.74
C THR A 19 -14.60 15.82 6.80
N GLY A 20 -14.62 14.51 7.08
CA GLY A 20 -15.52 13.91 8.06
C GLY A 20 -16.99 13.96 7.67
N ALA A 21 -17.30 14.24 6.40
CA ALA A 21 -18.64 14.08 5.88
C ALA A 21 -18.95 12.58 5.84
N ASN A 22 -20.02 12.16 6.53
CA ASN A 22 -20.42 10.76 6.65
C ASN A 22 -20.33 10.05 5.29
N ALA A 23 -19.92 8.77 5.33
CA ALA A 23 -19.83 7.87 4.18
C ALA A 23 -21.20 7.48 3.60
N GLU A 24 -22.13 8.43 3.55
CA GLU A 24 -23.41 8.28 2.87
C GLU A 24 -23.16 8.36 1.37
N PHE A 25 -23.19 7.20 0.74
CA PHE A 25 -23.25 7.10 -0.71
C PHE A 25 -24.63 7.57 -1.16
N THR A 26 -24.65 8.57 -2.04
CA THR A 26 -25.89 8.98 -2.69
C THR A 26 -26.31 7.93 -3.72
N GLU A 27 -27.59 7.88 -4.09
CA GLU A 27 -28.06 6.98 -5.16
C GLU A 27 -27.29 7.23 -6.48
N SER A 28 -26.91 8.48 -6.74
CA SER A 28 -26.04 8.82 -7.89
C SER A 28 -24.63 8.24 -7.79
N ASP A 29 -24.06 8.09 -6.59
CA ASP A 29 -22.74 7.48 -6.38
C ASP A 29 -22.81 5.98 -6.70
N LEU A 30 -23.89 5.33 -6.26
CA LEU A 30 -24.15 3.90 -6.50
C LEU A 30 -24.40 3.62 -7.99
N GLU A 31 -25.20 4.44 -8.66
CA GLU A 31 -25.43 4.32 -10.10
C GLU A 31 -24.14 4.53 -10.90
N PHE A 32 -23.31 5.50 -10.51
CA PHE A 32 -22.03 5.76 -11.17
C PHE A 32 -21.07 4.58 -11.01
N ALA A 33 -20.94 4.03 -9.80
CA ALA A 33 -20.09 2.87 -9.52
C ALA A 33 -20.56 1.60 -10.25
N ARG A 34 -21.87 1.37 -10.38
CA ARG A 34 -22.41 0.24 -11.16
C ARG A 34 -22.09 0.35 -12.65
N ARG A 35 -22.11 1.56 -13.20
CA ARG A 35 -21.79 1.80 -14.63
C ARG A 35 -20.29 1.75 -14.93
N ASN A 36 -19.44 1.94 -13.92
CA ASN A 36 -17.99 2.01 -14.04
C ASN A 36 -17.32 1.07 -13.02
N PRO A 37 -17.27 -0.26 -13.28
CA PRO A 37 -16.70 -1.22 -12.32
C PRO A 37 -15.20 -1.04 -12.07
N ASP A 38 -14.49 -0.40 -13.00
CA ASP A 38 -13.09 0.01 -12.88
C ASP A 38 -12.87 0.98 -11.70
N VAL A 39 -13.86 1.82 -11.40
CA VAL A 39 -13.83 2.74 -10.25
C VAL A 39 -13.79 1.97 -8.94
N VAL A 40 -14.59 0.91 -8.83
CA VAL A 40 -14.63 0.08 -7.63
C VAL A 40 -13.29 -0.64 -7.44
N ALA A 41 -12.68 -1.10 -8.52
CA ALA A 41 -11.33 -1.68 -8.48
C ALA A 41 -10.27 -0.66 -8.04
N LYS A 42 -10.34 0.59 -8.53
CA LYS A 42 -9.45 1.69 -8.08
C LYS A 42 -9.64 2.04 -6.61
N LEU A 43 -10.89 2.09 -6.13
CA LEU A 43 -11.20 2.35 -4.71
C LEU A 43 -10.73 1.21 -3.80
N ALA A 44 -10.72 -0.03 -4.31
CA ALA A 44 -10.21 -1.18 -3.58
C ALA A 44 -8.67 -1.26 -3.60
N ASP A 45 -7.98 -0.50 -4.46
CA ASP A 45 -6.52 -0.45 -4.49
C ASP A 45 -6.01 0.54 -3.42
N PRO A 46 -5.42 0.04 -2.31
CA PRO A 46 -4.94 0.91 -1.24
C PRO A 46 -3.79 1.82 -1.70
N LEU A 47 -3.04 1.44 -2.73
CA LEU A 47 -1.92 2.25 -3.23
C LEU A 47 -2.44 3.52 -3.92
N GLU A 48 -3.46 3.37 -4.75
CA GLU A 48 -4.07 4.47 -5.50
C GLU A 48 -4.73 5.48 -4.56
N VAL A 49 -5.49 4.98 -3.57
CA VAL A 49 -6.14 5.81 -2.57
C VAL A 49 -5.10 6.56 -1.73
N LYS A 50 -4.08 5.87 -1.18
CA LYS A 50 -3.03 6.51 -0.37
C LYS A 50 -2.29 7.63 -1.11
N LYS A 51 -1.97 7.43 -2.38
CA LYS A 51 -1.32 8.47 -3.22
C LYS A 51 -2.15 9.75 -3.27
N ARG A 52 -3.48 9.64 -3.36
CA ARG A 52 -4.39 10.80 -3.36
C ARG A 52 -4.42 11.50 -2.01
N TYR A 53 -4.47 10.76 -0.90
CA TYR A 53 -4.33 11.36 0.44
C TYR A 53 -3.02 12.13 0.60
N ILE A 54 -1.90 11.54 0.19
CA ILE A 54 -0.57 12.18 0.25
C ILE A 54 -0.57 13.46 -0.58
N LEU A 55 -1.16 13.44 -1.78
CA LEU A 55 -1.27 14.62 -2.64
C LEU A 55 -2.10 15.73 -2.00
N ILE A 56 -3.24 15.40 -1.39
CA ILE A 56 -4.09 16.39 -0.73
C ILE A 56 -3.36 17.04 0.46
N ILE A 57 -2.69 16.24 1.30
CA ILE A 57 -1.90 16.74 2.43
C ILE A 57 -0.75 17.62 1.94
N PHE A 58 -0.07 17.21 0.86
CA PHE A 58 1.00 17.98 0.25
C PHE A 58 0.51 19.34 -0.26
N LEU A 59 -0.63 19.38 -0.97
CA LEU A 59 -1.22 20.64 -1.43
C LEU A 59 -1.70 21.51 -0.26
N ALA A 60 -2.25 20.92 0.79
CA ALA A 60 -2.64 21.64 2.00
C ALA A 60 -1.40 22.27 2.69
N ALA A 61 -0.29 21.56 2.76
CA ALA A 61 0.97 22.07 3.31
C ALA A 61 1.50 23.26 2.50
N ILE A 62 1.54 23.16 1.16
CA ILE A 62 1.94 24.26 0.29
C ILE A 62 0.99 25.45 0.44
N GLY A 63 -0.31 25.19 0.45
CA GLY A 63 -1.33 26.22 0.63
C GLY A 63 -1.18 26.96 1.95
N LEU A 64 -0.95 26.24 3.05
CA LEU A 64 -0.75 26.81 4.37
C LEU A 64 0.55 27.62 4.45
N ALA A 65 1.66 27.11 3.91
CA ALA A 65 2.93 27.84 3.86
C ALA A 65 2.81 29.14 3.05
N THR A 66 2.13 29.08 1.91
CA THR A 66 1.91 30.23 1.03
C THR A 66 0.99 31.25 1.69
N ALA A 67 -0.13 30.82 2.26
CA ALA A 67 -1.07 31.68 2.99
C ALA A 67 -0.38 32.36 4.17
N SER A 68 0.42 31.61 4.93
CA SER A 68 1.20 32.15 6.04
C SER A 68 2.11 33.29 5.59
N LYS A 69 2.84 33.12 4.49
CA LYS A 69 3.70 34.17 3.94
C LYS A 69 2.91 35.36 3.39
N ILE A 70 1.77 35.12 2.72
CA ILE A 70 0.91 36.21 2.25
C ILE A 70 0.41 37.05 3.42
N ILE A 71 -0.05 36.43 4.51
CA ILE A 71 -0.55 37.13 5.70
C ILE A 71 0.56 37.95 6.37
N GLU A 72 1.77 37.37 6.47
CA GLU A 72 2.96 38.06 6.98
C GLU A 72 3.28 39.33 6.16
N TYR A 73 3.29 39.23 4.83
CA TYR A 73 3.60 40.36 3.93
C TYR A 73 2.49 41.41 3.82
N THR A 74 1.22 41.00 3.87
CA THR A 74 0.08 41.91 3.70
C THR A 74 -0.31 42.62 4.99
N GLY A 75 0.21 42.17 6.14
CA GLY A 75 -0.01 42.83 7.43
C GLY A 75 -1.46 42.82 7.90
N VAL A 76 -2.28 41.87 7.43
CA VAL A 76 -3.75 41.85 7.68
C VAL A 76 -4.13 41.88 9.16
N ALA A 77 -3.21 41.49 10.06
CA ALA A 77 -3.35 41.63 11.51
C ALA A 77 -2.48 42.78 12.07
N THR A 78 -2.73 44.01 11.61
CA THR A 78 -2.01 45.23 12.04
C THR A 78 -2.18 45.58 13.52
N ASP A 79 -3.27 45.17 14.15
CA ASP A 79 -3.62 45.62 15.51
C ASP A 79 -2.73 45.03 16.59
N ASN A 80 -2.02 43.93 16.31
CA ASN A 80 -1.13 43.30 17.28
C ASN A 80 0.04 42.57 16.58
N HIS A 81 1.10 43.32 16.27
CA HIS A 81 2.29 42.83 15.54
C HIS A 81 2.86 41.53 16.13
N VAL A 82 2.94 41.42 17.45
CA VAL A 82 3.49 40.25 18.14
C VAL A 82 2.65 39.00 17.87
N VAL A 83 1.32 39.14 17.85
CA VAL A 83 0.41 38.01 17.59
C VAL A 83 0.49 37.58 16.12
N ASN A 84 0.57 38.54 15.20
CA ASN A 84 0.70 38.24 13.77
C ASN A 84 2.02 37.49 13.47
N ASP A 85 3.15 37.97 13.98
CA ASP A 85 4.45 37.33 13.81
C ASP A 85 4.47 35.93 14.43
N LEU A 86 3.89 35.75 15.61
CA LEU A 86 3.82 34.43 16.24
C LEU A 86 2.95 33.47 15.42
N LEU A 87 1.75 33.91 15.01
CA LEU A 87 0.81 33.07 14.27
C LEU A 87 1.39 32.64 12.92
N THR A 88 1.97 33.57 12.17
CA THR A 88 2.57 33.29 10.85
C THR A 88 3.79 32.40 10.98
N ASN A 89 4.67 32.62 11.95
CA ASN A 89 5.82 31.73 12.15
C ASN A 89 5.39 30.31 12.55
N VAL A 90 4.42 30.17 13.44
CA VAL A 90 3.88 28.85 13.84
C VAL A 90 3.19 28.17 12.66
N ALA A 91 2.33 28.88 11.92
CA ALA A 91 1.64 28.34 10.75
C ALA A 91 2.64 27.88 9.67
N PHE A 92 3.69 28.67 9.42
CA PHE A 92 4.76 28.30 8.50
C PHE A 92 5.53 27.07 8.99
N SER A 93 5.88 26.99 10.27
CA SER A 93 6.55 25.82 10.86
C SER A 93 5.73 24.55 10.69
N VAL A 94 4.44 24.61 11.05
CA VAL A 94 3.51 23.48 10.87
C VAL A 94 3.40 23.08 9.41
N ALA A 95 3.36 24.06 8.50
CA ALA A 95 3.29 23.78 7.06
C ALA A 95 4.54 23.03 6.56
N ILE A 96 5.74 23.43 7.00
CA ILE A 96 7.00 22.76 6.62
C ILE A 96 7.08 21.35 7.22
N GLU A 97 6.66 21.16 8.46
CA GLU A 97 6.59 19.83 9.08
C GLU A 97 5.60 18.92 8.34
N LEU A 98 4.42 19.43 8.01
CA LEU A 98 3.41 18.70 7.24
C LEU A 98 3.91 18.34 5.85
N PHE A 99 4.63 19.26 5.20
CA PHE A 99 5.28 19.01 3.92
C PHE A 99 6.33 17.90 4.02
N GLY A 100 7.18 17.94 5.05
CA GLY A 100 8.17 16.90 5.32
C GLY A 100 7.52 15.53 5.56
N ALA A 101 6.46 15.48 6.35
CA ALA A 101 5.69 14.26 6.60
C ALA A 101 5.07 13.71 5.30
N ALA A 102 4.50 14.56 4.45
CA ALA A 102 3.96 14.16 3.15
C ALA A 102 5.06 13.59 2.23
N CYS A 103 6.24 14.22 2.19
CA CYS A 103 7.39 13.73 1.42
C CYS A 103 7.86 12.36 1.91
N ILE A 104 7.96 12.15 3.22
CA ILE A 104 8.34 10.86 3.81
C ILE A 104 7.29 9.80 3.48
N ALA A 105 6.00 10.12 3.64
CA ALA A 105 4.90 9.21 3.30
C ALA A 105 4.96 8.80 1.82
N PHE A 106 5.22 9.76 0.92
CA PHE A 106 5.39 9.49 -0.51
C PHE A 106 6.56 8.55 -0.79
N VAL A 107 7.72 8.80 -0.19
CA VAL A 107 8.90 7.94 -0.36
C VAL A 107 8.65 6.55 0.19
N MET A 108 8.02 6.43 1.35
CA MET A 108 7.67 5.14 1.94
C MET A 108 6.72 4.36 1.03
N GLU A 109 5.73 5.03 0.44
CA GLU A 109 4.81 4.43 -0.51
C GLU A 109 5.54 3.90 -1.76
N LEU A 110 6.47 4.68 -2.32
CA LEU A 110 7.31 4.22 -3.44
C LEU A 110 8.16 3.00 -3.08
N ILE A 111 8.71 2.97 -1.86
CA ILE A 111 9.50 1.83 -1.36
C ILE A 111 8.59 0.60 -1.22
N PHE A 112 7.39 0.75 -0.68
CA PHE A 112 6.45 -0.35 -0.55
C PHE A 112 6.02 -0.91 -1.90
N GLU A 113 5.70 -0.05 -2.87
CA GLU A 113 5.35 -0.48 -4.23
C GLU A 113 6.48 -1.30 -4.86
N ARG A 114 7.73 -0.83 -4.73
CA ARG A 114 8.91 -1.56 -5.22
C ARG A 114 9.11 -2.90 -4.51
N ARG A 115 8.95 -2.94 -3.19
CA ARG A 115 9.08 -4.18 -2.40
C ARG A 115 8.00 -5.18 -2.77
N LEU A 116 6.77 -4.74 -2.95
CA LEU A 116 5.65 -5.59 -3.33
C LEU A 116 5.89 -6.23 -4.70
N LYS A 117 6.26 -5.42 -5.71
CA LYS A 117 6.59 -5.92 -7.06
C LYS A 117 7.72 -6.94 -7.03
N ARG A 118 8.80 -6.65 -6.28
CA ARG A 118 9.94 -7.57 -6.16
C ARG A 118 9.55 -8.89 -5.48
N ASN A 119 8.74 -8.84 -4.42
CA ASN A 119 8.25 -10.03 -3.74
C ASN A 119 7.35 -10.88 -4.64
N GLN A 120 6.48 -10.27 -5.44
CA GLN A 120 5.64 -11.00 -6.41
C GLN A 120 6.49 -11.74 -7.45
N VAL A 121 7.57 -11.13 -7.95
CA VAL A 121 8.51 -11.78 -8.88
C VAL A 121 9.19 -12.98 -8.22
N LEU A 122 9.66 -12.83 -6.98
CA LEU A 122 10.31 -13.92 -6.24
C LEU A 122 9.35 -15.09 -5.98
N VAL A 123 8.11 -14.80 -5.59
CA VAL A 123 7.08 -15.84 -5.37
C VAL A 123 6.78 -16.59 -6.66
N ARG A 124 6.65 -15.90 -7.80
CA ARG A 124 6.45 -16.56 -9.10
C ARG A 124 7.61 -17.48 -9.47
N ALA A 125 8.85 -17.01 -9.29
CA ALA A 125 10.04 -17.83 -9.54
C ALA A 125 10.09 -19.08 -8.65
N LEU A 126 9.73 -18.94 -7.36
CA LEU A 126 9.67 -20.07 -6.42
C LEU A 126 8.58 -21.09 -6.80
N LEU A 127 7.40 -20.63 -7.23
CA LEU A 127 6.33 -21.51 -7.66
C LEU A 127 6.71 -22.28 -8.94
N GLU A 128 7.34 -21.60 -9.89
CA GLU A 128 7.83 -22.21 -11.13
C GLU A 128 8.91 -23.27 -10.85
N GLU A 129 9.86 -22.99 -9.95
CA GLU A 129 10.88 -23.96 -9.53
C GLU A 129 10.27 -25.15 -8.76
N ALA A 130 9.28 -24.91 -7.90
CA ALA A 130 8.58 -25.97 -7.18
C ALA A 130 7.80 -26.91 -8.10
N ASP A 131 7.14 -26.38 -9.13
CA ASP A 131 6.42 -27.18 -10.13
C ASP A 131 7.41 -28.00 -10.98
N LEU A 132 8.54 -27.42 -11.40
CA LEU A 132 9.61 -28.13 -12.12
C LEU A 132 10.27 -29.23 -11.28
N GLY A 133 10.45 -29.01 -9.97
CA GLY A 133 10.96 -30.01 -9.04
C GLY A 133 10.02 -31.20 -8.87
N ARG A 134 8.70 -30.96 -8.93
CA ARG A 134 7.65 -31.99 -8.84
C ARG A 134 7.64 -32.92 -10.06
N ASP A 135 7.86 -32.37 -11.25
CA ASP A 135 7.92 -33.15 -12.49
C ASP A 135 9.20 -33.99 -12.58
N ARG A 136 10.33 -33.48 -12.10
CA ARG A 136 11.58 -34.27 -12.00
C ARG A 136 11.50 -35.39 -10.96
N GLY A 137 10.74 -35.20 -9.88
CA GLY A 137 10.51 -36.22 -8.86
C GLY A 137 9.66 -37.40 -9.35
N ARG A 138 8.69 -37.16 -10.25
CA ARG A 138 7.85 -38.21 -10.87
C ARG A 138 8.57 -39.01 -11.95
N GLY A 139 9.60 -38.45 -12.59
CA GLY A 139 10.39 -39.15 -13.61
C GLY A 139 11.41 -40.15 -13.07
N ARG A 140 11.58 -40.28 -11.75
CA ARG A 140 12.66 -41.08 -11.13
C ARG A 140 12.20 -42.27 -10.28
N SER A 141 10.90 -42.57 -10.24
CA SER A 141 10.34 -43.73 -9.51
C SER A 141 9.85 -44.87 -10.40
N VAL A 142 10.42 -45.04 -11.60
CA VAL A 142 10.23 -46.25 -12.43
C VAL A 142 11.61 -46.85 -12.72
N GLY A 143 12.08 -47.73 -11.83
CA GLY A 143 13.38 -48.39 -11.98
C GLY A 143 14.08 -48.70 -10.67
N ALA A 144 13.36 -49.18 -9.67
CA ALA A 144 13.96 -49.92 -8.57
C ALA A 144 13.22 -51.25 -8.52
N ASP A 145 13.70 -52.21 -9.32
CA ASP A 145 13.47 -53.62 -9.02
C ASP A 145 14.18 -53.90 -7.69
N PRO A 146 13.48 -54.31 -6.62
CA PRO A 146 14.15 -54.99 -5.54
C PRO A 146 14.38 -56.43 -5.99
N ASP A 147 15.64 -56.74 -6.26
CA ASP A 147 16.13 -58.10 -6.48
C ASP A 147 15.72 -58.99 -5.29
N PRO A 148 15.00 -60.11 -5.49
CA PRO A 148 14.68 -61.02 -4.41
C PRO A 148 15.90 -61.89 -4.10
N ASP A 149 16.63 -61.56 -3.03
CA ASP A 149 17.71 -62.42 -2.53
C ASP A 149 17.16 -63.78 -2.07
N PRO A 150 17.54 -64.90 -2.73
CA PRO A 150 17.08 -66.23 -2.38
C PRO A 150 18.21 -67.00 -1.68
N ARG A 151 18.57 -66.60 -0.45
CA ARG A 151 19.38 -67.37 0.51
C ARG A 151 19.15 -66.72 1.89
N GLY A 152 18.40 -67.31 2.82
CA GLY A 152 18.79 -68.58 3.42
C GLY A 152 20.07 -68.41 4.22
N ASN A 153 19.98 -67.91 5.46
CA ASN A 153 20.78 -68.48 6.53
C ASN A 153 20.23 -68.15 7.92
N GLU A 154 20.15 -69.24 8.68
CA GLU A 154 19.68 -69.39 10.04
C GLU A 154 20.57 -68.62 11.03
N GLN A 155 19.97 -68.05 12.07
CA GLN A 155 20.65 -67.88 13.36
C GLN A 155 19.69 -68.24 14.50
N PRO A 156 19.96 -69.35 15.22
CA PRO A 156 19.33 -69.63 16.50
C PRO A 156 20.29 -69.32 17.68
N GLY A 157 19.78 -68.58 18.69
CA GLY A 157 20.32 -68.52 20.06
C GLY A 157 21.65 -67.76 20.24
N LEU A 158 22.06 -67.29 21.42
CA LEU A 158 21.59 -67.43 22.80
C LEU A 158 22.46 -66.47 23.65
N THR A 159 21.91 -65.85 24.71
CA THR A 159 22.57 -65.47 26.00
C THR A 159 23.71 -64.41 25.97
N THR A 160 24.04 -63.60 26.98
CA THR A 160 23.60 -63.25 28.35
C THR A 160 24.46 -62.06 28.81
N SER A 161 23.90 -61.24 29.70
CA SER A 161 24.50 -60.59 30.89
C SER A 161 25.87 -59.86 30.82
N GLY A 162 25.84 -58.62 31.32
CA GLY A 162 27.01 -57.85 31.75
C GLY A 162 26.68 -56.37 31.88
#